data_AF-A0A381XK02-F1
#
_entry.id   AF-A0A381XK02-F1
#
_cell.length_a   1.000
_cell.length_b   1.000
_cell.length_c   1.000
_cell.angle_alpha   90.00
_cell.angle_beta   90.00
_cell.angle_gamma   90.00
#
_symmetry.space_group_name_H-M   'P 1'
#
loop_
_entity.id
_entity.type
_entity.pdbx_description
1 polymer ?
#
loop_
_entity_poly.entity_id
_entity_poly.type
_entity_poly.pdbx_seq_one_letter_code
_entity_poly.pdbx_strand_id
1 'polypeptide(L)'
;MRSDSRTFEQLLDGYFNTFYREHPADATHVGLSTGEGRLNPATLTALRKQQARRRAALAKLDTIAPSALSNEQNLDRLAFRGRLLRECEEFDRGRHELDPTGIDEVLGFLLKELQRGENKPKRAARNIRSLLRDIPRYLGQSARLVTRPERVWRGIMADSFKASGVFFDAVAGFLQANGRQRSDATLLAAANRACQRYHDSVSAKRLAKPGSFAIGAATLQRRIRDELGLDYTLGQVEAVALSEIDRVGGLLRKACAKFGRNKSVETIVDSARTSWKPEGEL
;
A
#
# COMPACT_ATOMS: atom_id res chain seq x y z
N MET A 1 26.47 7.97 24.74
CA MET A 1 25.24 8.50 24.11
C MET A 1 24.65 9.61 24.98
N ARG A 2 24.31 10.76 24.38
CA ARG A 2 23.50 11.79 25.04
C ARG A 2 22.14 11.20 25.45
N SER A 3 21.53 11.70 26.52
CA SER A 3 20.24 11.18 27.05
C SER A 3 19.14 11.15 25.98
N ASP A 4 19.10 12.17 25.12
CA ASP A 4 18.10 12.32 24.06
C ASP A 4 18.28 11.32 22.92
N SER A 5 19.53 11.01 22.56
CA SER A 5 19.85 9.97 21.58
C SER A 5 19.33 8.60 22.03
N ARG A 6 19.49 8.25 23.31
CA ARG A 6 18.92 7.00 23.87
C ARG A 6 17.39 7.04 23.92
N THR A 7 16.84 8.19 24.29
CA THR A 7 15.38 8.39 24.38
C THR A 7 14.73 8.24 22.99
N PHE A 8 15.38 8.72 21.94
CA PHE A 8 14.93 8.56 20.56
C PHE A 8 14.87 7.09 20.12
N GLU A 9 15.95 6.33 20.34
CA GLU A 9 15.96 4.89 19.99
C GLU A 9 14.87 4.12 20.74
N GLN A 10 14.72 4.38 22.05
CA GLN A 10 13.68 3.75 22.86
C GLN A 10 12.26 4.10 22.38
N LEU A 11 12.05 5.32 21.86
CA LEU A 11 10.78 5.72 21.26
C LEU A 11 10.50 4.91 19.98
N LEU A 12 11.48 4.78 19.08
CA LEU A 12 11.34 4.00 17.85
C LEU A 12 11.08 2.51 18.16
N ASP A 13 11.91 1.91 19.00
CA ASP A 13 11.79 0.52 19.41
C ASP A 13 10.42 0.25 20.03
N GLY A 14 10.02 1.07 21.00
CA GLY A 14 8.73 0.94 21.68
C GLY A 14 7.55 1.06 20.73
N TYR A 15 7.63 2.00 19.78
CA TYR A 15 6.61 2.22 18.76
C TYR A 15 6.49 1.03 17.81
N PHE A 16 7.58 0.63 17.16
CA PHE A 16 7.56 -0.41 16.12
C PHE A 16 7.31 -1.80 16.69
N ASN A 17 7.90 -2.15 17.84
CA ASN A 17 7.64 -3.44 18.49
C ASN A 17 6.15 -3.59 18.85
N THR A 18 5.52 -2.50 19.29
CA THR A 18 4.10 -2.50 19.59
C THR A 18 3.26 -2.52 18.31
N PHE A 19 3.63 -1.73 17.30
CA PHE A 19 2.94 -1.69 16.02
C PHE A 19 2.88 -3.08 15.37
N TYR A 20 4.03 -3.74 15.20
CA TYR A 20 4.11 -5.05 14.54
C TYR A 20 3.46 -6.17 15.36
N ARG A 21 3.45 -6.08 16.69
CA ARG A 21 2.70 -7.03 17.53
C ARG A 21 1.19 -6.96 17.28
N GLU A 22 0.66 -5.77 17.00
CA GLU A 22 -0.77 -5.54 16.77
C GLU A 22 -1.19 -5.63 15.30
N HIS A 23 -0.22 -5.53 14.38
CA HIS A 23 -0.42 -5.57 12.93
C HIS A 23 0.42 -6.72 12.32
N PRO A 24 -0.01 -7.98 12.51
CA PRO A 24 0.80 -9.14 12.12
C PRO A 24 1.02 -9.26 10.60
N ALA A 25 0.10 -8.76 9.77
CA ALA A 25 0.30 -8.76 8.33
C ALA A 25 1.43 -7.79 7.92
N ASP A 26 1.51 -6.64 8.59
CA ASP A 26 2.60 -5.68 8.42
C ASP A 26 3.92 -6.20 9.00
N ALA A 27 3.89 -6.90 10.13
CA ALA A 27 5.06 -7.56 10.69
C ALA A 27 5.65 -8.57 9.69
N THR A 28 4.79 -9.37 9.07
CA THR A 28 5.21 -10.30 8.01
C THR A 28 5.77 -9.54 6.82
N HIS A 29 5.19 -8.39 6.45
CA HIS A 29 5.67 -7.58 5.33
C HIS A 29 7.14 -7.15 5.51
N VAL A 30 7.55 -6.78 6.72
CA VAL A 30 8.94 -6.39 7.03
C VAL A 30 9.85 -7.58 7.42
N GLY A 31 9.37 -8.81 7.25
CA GLY A 31 10.17 -10.03 7.43
C GLY A 31 10.11 -10.67 8.82
N LEU A 32 9.25 -10.18 9.72
CA LEU A 32 9.09 -10.78 11.05
C LEU A 32 8.21 -12.02 10.98
N SER A 33 8.76 -13.15 11.46
CA SER A 33 8.05 -14.43 11.51
C SER A 33 6.87 -14.44 12.48
N THR A 34 6.89 -13.55 13.47
CA THR A 34 5.81 -13.41 14.46
C THR A 34 4.47 -13.09 13.80
N GLY A 35 4.45 -12.45 12.64
CA GLY A 35 3.23 -12.06 11.93
C GLY A 35 2.59 -13.14 11.06
N GLU A 36 3.32 -14.22 10.75
CA GLU A 36 3.00 -15.11 9.64
C GLU A 36 1.58 -15.68 9.65
N GLY A 37 0.96 -15.70 8.47
CA GLY A 37 -0.34 -16.36 8.26
C GLY A 37 -1.53 -15.64 8.90
N ARG A 38 -1.39 -14.38 9.33
CA ARG A 38 -2.44 -13.62 10.01
C ARG A 38 -2.70 -12.28 9.32
N LEU A 39 -3.97 -11.90 9.22
CA LEU A 39 -4.36 -10.57 8.75
C LEU A 39 -4.45 -9.58 9.92
N ASN A 40 -4.28 -8.29 9.62
CA ASN A 40 -4.46 -7.24 10.61
C ASN A 40 -5.91 -7.18 11.14
N PRO A 41 -6.15 -6.59 12.32
CA PRO A 41 -7.50 -6.18 12.72
C PRO A 41 -7.97 -4.98 11.89
N ALA A 42 -9.11 -5.09 11.21
CA ALA A 42 -9.67 -4.01 10.39
C ALA A 42 -10.87 -3.33 11.07
N THR A 43 -10.69 -2.90 12.32
CA THR A 43 -11.78 -2.34 13.15
C THR A 43 -11.52 -0.89 13.54
N LEU A 44 -12.59 -0.12 13.76
CA LEU A 44 -12.48 1.28 14.16
C LEU A 44 -11.77 1.42 15.51
N THR A 45 -11.97 0.47 16.42
CA THR A 45 -11.26 0.42 17.71
C THR A 45 -9.76 0.27 17.52
N ALA A 46 -9.32 -0.63 16.63
CA ALA A 46 -7.91 -0.81 16.32
C ALA A 46 -7.31 0.46 15.68
N LEU A 47 -8.03 1.07 14.73
CA LEU A 47 -7.59 2.32 14.10
C LEU A 47 -7.49 3.48 15.09
N ARG A 48 -8.46 3.64 16.00
CA ARG A 48 -8.43 4.67 17.06
C ARG A 48 -7.27 4.45 18.03
N LYS A 49 -7.02 3.19 18.42
CA LYS A 49 -5.86 2.83 19.25
C LYS A 49 -4.55 3.20 18.56
N GLN A 50 -4.43 2.89 17.27
CA GLN A 50 -3.26 3.25 16.48
C GLN A 50 -3.12 4.77 16.32
N GLN A 51 -4.22 5.50 16.14
CA GLN A 51 -4.20 6.97 16.09
C GLN A 51 -3.70 7.59 17.40
N ALA A 52 -4.19 7.11 18.54
CA ALA A 52 -3.74 7.55 19.85
C ALA A 52 -2.22 7.32 20.02
N ARG A 53 -1.72 6.16 19.58
CA ARG A 53 -0.28 5.84 19.59
C ARG A 53 0.52 6.80 18.71
N ARG A 54 0.07 7.07 17.48
CA ARG A 54 0.75 8.00 16.55
C ARG A 54 0.87 9.40 17.15
N ARG A 55 -0.23 9.92 17.72
CA ARG A 55 -0.25 11.24 18.37
C ARG A 55 0.67 11.29 19.60
N ALA A 56 0.65 10.23 20.43
CA ALA A 56 1.55 10.15 21.59
C ALA A 56 3.03 10.05 21.18
N ALA A 57 3.34 9.31 20.11
CA ALA A 57 4.70 9.22 19.58
C ALA A 57 5.17 10.56 18.99
N LEU A 58 4.30 11.27 18.26
CA LEU A 58 4.59 12.58 17.72
C LEU A 58 4.88 13.60 18.83
N ALA A 59 4.03 13.63 19.87
CA ALA A 59 4.24 14.51 21.02
C ALA A 59 5.59 14.26 21.72
N LYS A 60 5.99 12.99 21.89
CA LYS A 60 7.31 12.63 22.43
C LYS A 60 8.45 12.99 21.48
N LEU A 61 8.27 12.82 20.17
CA LEU A 61 9.28 13.14 19.17
C LEU A 61 9.57 14.65 19.11
N ASP A 62 8.54 15.48 19.33
CA ASP A 62 8.65 16.94 19.35
C ASP A 62 9.37 17.46 20.61
N THR A 63 9.53 16.66 21.67
CA THR A 63 10.38 17.03 22.83
C THR A 63 11.87 16.75 22.61
N ILE A 64 12.23 16.02 21.55
CA ILE A 64 13.62 15.65 21.23
C ILE A 64 14.19 16.68 20.26
N ALA A 65 15.15 17.47 20.74
CA ALA A 65 15.81 18.50 19.95
C ALA A 65 16.66 17.86 18.81
N PRO A 66 16.51 18.30 17.55
CA PRO A 66 17.32 17.80 16.43
C PRO A 66 18.83 17.90 16.67
N SER A 67 19.29 18.98 17.31
CA SER A 67 20.70 19.22 17.64
C SER A 67 21.28 18.26 18.70
N ALA A 68 20.41 17.50 19.38
CA ALA A 68 20.82 16.49 20.35
C ALA A 68 21.07 15.11 19.73
N LEU A 69 20.74 14.93 18.44
CA LEU A 69 20.85 13.67 17.69
C LEU A 69 22.09 13.65 16.79
N SER A 70 22.55 12.44 16.41
CA SER A 70 23.48 12.30 15.29
C SER A 70 22.80 12.67 13.97
N ASN A 71 23.59 12.82 12.90
CA ASN A 71 23.03 13.07 11.58
C ASN A 71 22.13 11.90 11.11
N GLU A 72 22.53 10.64 11.32
CA GLU A 72 21.68 9.50 10.97
C GLU A 72 20.39 9.48 11.79
N GLN A 73 20.50 9.69 13.11
CA GLN A 73 19.32 9.73 13.99
C GLN A 73 18.38 10.88 13.63
N ASN A 74 18.91 12.02 13.18
CA ASN A 74 18.08 13.12 12.72
C ASN A 74 17.36 12.80 11.40
N LEU A 75 17.97 12.04 10.49
CA LEU A 75 17.29 11.55 9.28
C LEU A 75 16.14 10.60 9.66
N ASP A 76 16.39 9.66 10.56
CA ASP A 76 15.35 8.75 11.07
C ASP A 76 14.23 9.51 11.78
N ARG A 77 14.57 10.55 12.55
CA ARG A 77 13.61 11.44 13.20
C ARG A 77 12.72 12.13 12.16
N LEU A 78 13.31 12.67 11.09
CA LEU A 78 12.55 13.35 10.03
C LEU A 78 11.62 12.37 9.31
N ALA A 79 12.12 11.19 8.92
CA ALA A 79 11.32 10.15 8.27
C ALA A 79 10.17 9.67 9.17
N PHE A 80 10.45 9.42 10.45
CA PHE A 80 9.44 9.00 11.42
C PHE A 80 8.38 10.08 11.64
N ARG A 81 8.80 11.35 11.78
CA ARG A 81 7.88 12.48 11.93
C ARG A 81 6.97 12.65 10.71
N GLY A 82 7.54 12.61 9.50
CA GLY A 82 6.78 12.70 8.24
C GLY A 82 5.73 11.60 8.15
N ARG A 83 6.13 10.35 8.45
CA ARG A 83 5.20 9.21 8.52
C ARG A 83 4.07 9.42 9.52
N LEU A 84 4.38 9.83 10.75
CA LEU A 84 3.38 10.05 11.81
C LEU A 84 2.38 11.13 11.42
N LEU A 85 2.86 12.26 10.88
CA LEU A 85 2.01 13.36 10.44
C LEU A 85 1.05 12.94 9.33
N ARG A 86 1.57 12.24 8.32
CA ARG A 86 0.77 11.70 7.22
C ARG A 86 -0.31 10.75 7.73
N GLU A 87 0.08 9.77 8.54
CA GLU A 87 -0.87 8.76 9.04
C GLU A 87 -1.90 9.35 10.00
N CYS A 88 -1.54 10.38 10.79
CA CYS A 88 -2.50 11.10 11.62
C CYS A 88 -3.52 11.88 10.78
N GLU A 89 -3.04 12.60 9.76
CA GLU A 89 -3.88 13.38 8.86
C GLU A 89 -4.85 12.48 8.07
N GLU A 90 -4.40 11.35 7.56
CA GLU A 90 -5.26 10.39 6.86
C GLU A 90 -6.38 9.85 7.75
N PHE A 91 -6.07 9.55 9.02
CA PHE A 91 -7.08 9.13 9.97
C PHE A 91 -8.08 10.24 10.26
N ASP A 92 -7.61 11.46 10.54
CA ASP A 92 -8.43 12.61 10.94
C ASP A 92 -9.39 13.05 9.83
N ARG A 93 -9.04 12.79 8.57
CA ARG A 93 -9.90 13.01 7.41
C ARG A 93 -10.91 11.91 7.14
N GLY A 94 -10.82 10.81 7.88
CA GLY A 94 -11.66 9.65 7.65
C GLY A 94 -11.29 8.88 6.38
N ARG A 95 -10.00 8.77 6.01
CA ARG A 95 -9.58 7.97 4.84
C ARG A 95 -10.15 6.54 4.89
N HIS A 96 -10.20 5.92 6.06
CA HIS A 96 -10.79 4.60 6.30
C HIS A 96 -12.30 4.50 5.98
N GLU A 97 -13.02 5.61 5.94
CA GLU A 97 -14.43 5.66 5.53
C GLU A 97 -14.61 5.79 4.01
N LEU A 98 -13.58 6.30 3.33
CA LEU A 98 -13.59 6.71 1.94
C LEU A 98 -12.89 5.70 1.02
N ASP A 99 -11.83 5.04 1.49
CA ASP A 99 -10.91 4.22 0.72
C ASP A 99 -11.16 2.72 0.99
N PRO A 100 -11.84 1.98 0.07
CA PRO A 100 -12.20 0.59 0.30
C PRO A 100 -11.08 -0.40 -0.09
N THR A 101 -9.91 -0.32 0.54
CA THR A 101 -8.70 -1.12 0.23
C THR A 101 -8.78 -2.62 0.57
N GLY A 102 -9.86 -3.10 1.18
CA GLY A 102 -9.90 -4.45 1.77
C GLY A 102 -9.52 -5.59 0.82
N ILE A 103 -9.99 -5.57 -0.43
CA ILE A 103 -9.64 -6.60 -1.43
C ILE A 103 -8.17 -6.46 -1.84
N ASP A 104 -7.71 -5.25 -2.15
CA ASP A 104 -6.31 -4.97 -2.49
C ASP A 104 -5.33 -5.45 -1.42
N GLU A 105 -5.65 -5.20 -0.15
CA GLU A 105 -4.83 -5.66 0.98
C GLU A 105 -4.76 -7.19 1.05
N VAL A 106 -5.90 -7.88 0.92
CA VAL A 106 -5.94 -9.35 0.90
C VAL A 106 -5.08 -9.92 -0.22
N LEU A 107 -5.25 -9.41 -1.45
CA LEU A 107 -4.48 -9.86 -2.60
C LEU A 107 -2.99 -9.56 -2.42
N GLY A 108 -2.65 -8.38 -1.90
CA GLY A 108 -1.29 -7.99 -1.60
C GLY A 108 -0.60 -8.89 -0.55
N PHE A 109 -1.31 -9.28 0.50
CA PHE A 109 -0.76 -10.20 1.50
C PHE A 109 -0.55 -11.62 0.95
N LEU A 110 -1.49 -12.13 0.15
CA LEU A 110 -1.35 -13.42 -0.51
C LEU A 110 -0.19 -13.42 -1.53
N LEU A 111 -0.07 -12.35 -2.32
CA LEU A 111 1.01 -12.20 -3.31
C LEU A 111 2.38 -12.25 -2.66
N LYS A 112 2.56 -11.55 -1.53
CA LYS A 112 3.80 -11.57 -0.76
C LYS A 112 4.15 -12.98 -0.26
N GLU A 113 3.17 -13.77 0.14
CA GLU A 113 3.42 -15.16 0.53
C GLU A 113 3.75 -16.06 -0.67
N LEU A 114 3.13 -15.83 -1.84
CA LEU A 114 3.51 -16.53 -3.08
C LEU A 114 4.97 -16.23 -3.47
N GLN A 115 5.39 -14.95 -3.43
CA GLN A 115 6.78 -14.55 -3.70
C GLN A 115 7.77 -15.20 -2.73
N ARG A 116 7.42 -15.32 -1.45
CA ARG A 116 8.25 -16.06 -0.46
C ARG A 116 8.26 -17.56 -0.68
N GLY A 117 7.28 -18.07 -1.43
CA GLY A 117 7.16 -19.45 -1.84
C GLY A 117 8.30 -19.94 -2.71
N GLU A 118 9.01 -19.04 -3.40
CA GLU A 118 10.20 -19.39 -4.19
C GLU A 118 11.27 -20.08 -3.34
N ASN A 119 11.55 -19.54 -2.15
CA ASN A 119 12.57 -20.07 -1.26
C ASN A 119 12.01 -21.04 -0.20
N LYS A 120 10.76 -20.84 0.23
CA LYS A 120 10.15 -21.61 1.34
C LYS A 120 8.72 -22.06 1.01
N PRO A 121 8.52 -22.90 -0.01
CA PRO A 121 7.19 -23.20 -0.57
C PRO A 121 6.21 -23.82 0.43
N LYS A 122 6.65 -24.80 1.24
CA LYS A 122 5.80 -25.46 2.25
C LYS A 122 5.34 -24.50 3.35
N ARG A 123 6.22 -23.56 3.76
CA ARG A 123 5.90 -22.51 4.73
C ARG A 123 4.89 -21.54 4.16
N ALA A 124 5.12 -21.05 2.94
CA ALA A 124 4.18 -20.18 2.22
C ALA A 124 2.80 -20.84 2.07
N ALA A 125 2.73 -22.11 1.68
CA ALA A 125 1.46 -22.83 1.52
C ALA A 125 0.68 -22.93 2.84
N ARG A 126 1.35 -23.15 3.98
CA ARG A 126 0.72 -23.12 5.30
C ARG A 126 0.22 -21.73 5.67
N ASN A 127 1.00 -20.69 5.39
CA ASN A 127 0.63 -19.31 5.69
C ASN A 127 -0.56 -18.86 4.84
N ILE A 128 -0.55 -19.16 3.54
CA ILE A 128 -1.66 -18.90 2.61
C ILE A 128 -2.95 -19.54 3.12
N ARG A 129 -2.93 -20.82 3.53
CA ARG A 129 -4.14 -21.46 4.11
C ARG A 129 -4.65 -20.75 5.36
N SER A 130 -3.74 -20.22 6.18
CA SER A 130 -4.10 -19.47 7.38
C SER A 130 -4.72 -18.11 7.03
N LEU A 131 -4.14 -17.40 6.04
CA LEU A 131 -4.70 -16.17 5.50
C LEU A 131 -6.08 -16.41 4.88
N LEU A 132 -6.24 -17.43 4.03
CA LEU A 132 -7.52 -17.77 3.39
C LEU A 132 -8.64 -18.00 4.41
N ARG A 133 -8.31 -18.62 5.55
CA ARG A 133 -9.26 -18.82 6.65
C ARG A 133 -9.68 -17.50 7.31
N ASP A 134 -8.78 -16.53 7.35
CA ASP A 134 -8.96 -15.25 8.05
C ASP A 134 -9.59 -14.14 7.17
N ILE A 135 -9.51 -14.28 5.83
CA ILE A 135 -10.07 -13.33 4.85
C ILE A 135 -11.54 -12.97 5.13
N PRO A 136 -12.47 -13.92 5.39
CA PRO A 136 -13.86 -13.58 5.66
C PRO A 136 -14.05 -12.65 6.85
N ARG A 137 -13.28 -12.84 7.94
CA ARG A 137 -13.30 -11.95 9.10
C ARG A 137 -12.78 -10.58 8.71
N TYR A 138 -11.59 -10.54 8.11
CA TYR A 138 -10.92 -9.28 7.76
C TYR A 138 -11.79 -8.43 6.83
N LEU A 139 -12.31 -8.99 5.74
CA LEU A 139 -13.17 -8.27 4.79
C LEU A 139 -14.50 -7.85 5.42
N GLY A 140 -15.09 -8.69 6.27
CA GLY A 140 -16.30 -8.32 7.02
C GLY A 140 -16.09 -7.13 7.96
N GLN A 141 -14.90 -7.02 8.56
CA GLN A 141 -14.52 -5.86 9.39
C GLN A 141 -14.22 -4.63 8.52
N SER A 142 -13.44 -4.78 7.45
CA SER A 142 -13.07 -3.70 6.53
C SER A 142 -14.30 -3.05 5.87
N ALA A 143 -15.29 -3.85 5.44
CA ALA A 143 -16.53 -3.32 4.85
C ALA A 143 -17.35 -2.43 5.80
N ARG A 144 -17.19 -2.60 7.13
CA ARG A 144 -17.86 -1.78 8.15
C ARG A 144 -17.15 -0.44 8.38
N LEU A 145 -15.85 -0.35 8.08
CA LEU A 145 -15.10 0.91 8.16
C LEU A 145 -15.52 1.88 7.06
N VAL A 146 -15.71 1.35 5.85
CA VAL A 146 -16.13 2.13 4.69
C VAL A 146 -17.58 2.57 4.90
N THR A 147 -17.87 3.87 4.83
CA THR A 147 -19.24 4.39 4.99
C THR A 147 -19.72 5.15 3.76
N ARG A 148 -18.80 5.86 3.10
CA ARG A 148 -19.06 6.71 1.94
C ARG A 148 -17.86 6.65 1.01
N PRO A 149 -17.70 5.57 0.24
CA PRO A 149 -16.50 5.41 -0.57
C PRO A 149 -16.37 6.54 -1.60
N GLU A 150 -15.14 6.99 -1.83
CA GLU A 150 -14.83 7.93 -2.91
C GLU A 150 -14.91 7.19 -4.26
N ARG A 151 -15.39 7.85 -5.32
CA ARG A 151 -15.65 7.24 -6.63
C ARG A 151 -14.41 6.58 -7.24
N VAL A 152 -13.26 7.25 -7.21
CA VAL A 152 -12.00 6.76 -7.78
C VAL A 152 -11.56 5.50 -7.06
N TRP A 153 -11.51 5.54 -5.72
CA TRP A 153 -11.07 4.41 -4.92
C TRP A 153 -12.06 3.23 -4.97
N ARG A 154 -13.36 3.50 -5.06
CA ARG A 154 -14.35 2.44 -5.33
C ARG A 154 -14.15 1.80 -6.70
N GLY A 155 -13.78 2.59 -7.71
CA GLY A 155 -13.44 2.09 -9.05
C GLY A 155 -12.24 1.14 -9.01
N ILE A 156 -11.16 1.54 -8.34
CA ILE A 156 -9.97 0.70 -8.13
C ILE A 156 -10.36 -0.62 -7.44
N MET A 157 -11.11 -0.56 -6.34
CA MET A 157 -11.59 -1.74 -5.63
C MET A 157 -12.42 -2.67 -6.54
N ALA A 158 -13.27 -2.12 -7.41
CA ALA A 158 -14.06 -2.90 -8.36
C ALA A 158 -13.18 -3.59 -9.41
N ASP A 159 -12.12 -2.94 -9.89
CA ASP A 159 -11.18 -3.55 -10.83
C ASP A 159 -10.33 -4.64 -10.17
N SER A 160 -9.88 -4.42 -8.93
CA SER A 160 -9.22 -5.44 -8.11
C SER A 160 -10.14 -6.64 -7.83
N PHE A 161 -11.43 -6.39 -7.62
CA PHE A 161 -12.42 -7.45 -7.49
C PHE A 161 -12.55 -8.28 -8.78
N LYS A 162 -12.66 -7.63 -9.96
CA LYS A 162 -12.70 -8.34 -11.26
C LYS A 162 -11.48 -9.24 -11.48
N ALA A 163 -10.29 -8.77 -11.09
CA ALA A 163 -9.04 -9.52 -11.21
C ALA A 163 -8.88 -10.64 -10.16
N SER A 164 -9.66 -10.61 -9.07
CA SER A 164 -9.45 -11.50 -7.92
C SER A 164 -9.64 -12.98 -8.25
N GLY A 165 -10.54 -13.33 -9.17
CA GLY A 165 -10.80 -14.73 -9.55
C GLY A 165 -9.55 -15.42 -10.10
N VAL A 166 -8.93 -14.80 -11.12
CA VAL A 166 -7.68 -15.30 -11.73
C VAL A 166 -6.55 -15.41 -10.70
N PHE A 167 -6.49 -14.45 -9.77
CA PHE A 167 -5.50 -14.49 -8.70
C PHE A 167 -5.73 -15.68 -7.76
N PHE A 168 -6.97 -15.97 -7.37
CA PHE A 168 -7.27 -17.14 -6.54
C PHE A 168 -6.99 -18.47 -7.26
N ASP A 169 -7.12 -18.52 -8.59
CA ASP A 169 -6.70 -19.69 -9.38
C ASP A 169 -5.18 -19.90 -9.30
N ALA A 170 -4.39 -18.83 -9.38
CA ALA A 170 -2.95 -18.90 -9.18
C ALA A 170 -2.58 -19.39 -7.76
N VAL A 171 -3.30 -18.90 -6.73
CA VAL A 171 -3.14 -19.40 -5.35
C VAL A 171 -3.48 -20.89 -5.26
N ALA A 172 -4.54 -21.34 -5.93
CA ALA A 172 -4.94 -22.75 -5.97
C ALA A 172 -3.85 -23.63 -6.60
N GLY A 173 -3.29 -23.20 -7.74
CA GLY A 173 -2.18 -23.88 -8.41
C GLY A 173 -0.96 -23.99 -7.51
N PHE A 174 -0.59 -22.91 -6.82
CA PHE A 174 0.51 -22.94 -5.84
C PHE A 174 0.26 -23.93 -4.69
N LEU A 175 -0.95 -23.94 -4.11
CA LEU A 175 -1.28 -24.87 -3.03
C LEU A 175 -1.28 -26.33 -3.49
N GLN A 176 -1.73 -26.59 -4.72
CA GLN A 176 -1.71 -27.92 -5.32
C GLN A 176 -0.28 -28.44 -5.49
N ALA A 177 0.62 -27.62 -6.02
CA ALA A 177 2.03 -27.97 -6.21
C ALA A 177 2.78 -28.16 -4.87
N ASN A 178 2.33 -27.48 -3.81
CA ASN A 178 3.07 -27.37 -2.54
C ASN A 178 2.34 -28.03 -1.36
N GLY A 179 1.83 -29.24 -1.59
CA GLY A 179 1.23 -30.08 -0.55
C GLY A 179 -0.27 -29.82 -0.39
N ARG A 180 -1.04 -30.16 -1.43
CA ARG A 180 -2.50 -30.07 -1.50
C ARG A 180 -3.20 -30.60 -0.24
N GLN A 181 -4.24 -29.90 0.21
CA GLN A 181 -5.12 -30.34 1.29
C GLN A 181 -6.58 -30.38 0.82
N ARG A 182 -7.38 -31.29 1.40
CA ARG A 182 -8.82 -31.43 1.06
C ARG A 182 -9.60 -30.15 1.34
N SER A 183 -9.18 -29.36 2.33
CA SER A 183 -9.82 -28.10 2.71
C SER A 183 -9.53 -26.92 1.77
N ASP A 184 -8.56 -27.03 0.86
CA ASP A 184 -8.10 -25.89 0.05
C ASP A 184 -9.22 -25.31 -0.82
N ALA A 185 -10.00 -26.16 -1.48
CA ALA A 185 -11.14 -25.74 -2.30
C ALA A 185 -12.18 -24.95 -1.47
N THR A 186 -12.49 -25.43 -0.27
CA THR A 186 -13.44 -24.76 0.63
C THR A 186 -12.92 -23.40 1.12
N LEU A 187 -11.62 -23.31 1.44
CA LEU A 187 -10.98 -22.06 1.87
C LEU A 187 -10.98 -21.01 0.75
N LEU A 188 -10.59 -21.42 -0.47
CA LEU A 188 -10.61 -20.55 -1.65
C LEU A 188 -12.03 -20.08 -1.97
N ALA A 189 -13.01 -20.98 -1.96
CA ALA A 189 -14.41 -20.61 -2.19
C ALA A 189 -14.95 -19.66 -1.11
N ALA A 190 -14.55 -19.84 0.15
CA ALA A 190 -14.93 -18.94 1.24
C ALA A 190 -14.31 -17.54 1.08
N ALA A 191 -13.05 -17.47 0.69
CA ALA A 191 -12.34 -16.21 0.41
C ALA A 191 -12.97 -15.47 -0.78
N ASN A 192 -13.21 -16.17 -1.91
CA ASN A 192 -13.91 -15.62 -3.08
C ASN A 192 -15.28 -15.04 -2.71
N ARG A 193 -16.10 -15.81 -1.97
CA ARG A 193 -17.41 -15.33 -1.50
C ARG A 193 -17.28 -14.12 -0.56
N ALA A 194 -16.21 -14.03 0.22
CA ALA A 194 -15.97 -12.87 1.07
C ALA A 194 -15.60 -11.62 0.24
N CYS A 195 -14.80 -11.76 -0.81
CA CYS A 195 -14.52 -10.68 -1.77
C CYS A 195 -15.80 -10.19 -2.44
N GLN A 196 -16.65 -11.11 -2.92
CA GLN A 196 -17.97 -10.76 -3.48
C GLN A 196 -18.83 -9.96 -2.49
N ARG A 197 -19.00 -10.47 -1.26
CA ARG A 197 -19.78 -9.78 -0.22
C ARG A 197 -19.22 -8.41 0.13
N TYR A 198 -17.90 -8.27 0.19
CA TYR A 198 -17.24 -6.99 0.43
C TYR A 198 -17.54 -6.01 -0.71
N HIS A 199 -17.31 -6.44 -1.95
CA HIS A 199 -17.57 -5.66 -3.15
C HIS A 199 -19.02 -5.17 -3.17
N ASP A 200 -19.98 -6.07 -3.02
CA ASP A 200 -21.40 -5.74 -3.09
C ASP A 200 -21.81 -4.78 -1.96
N SER A 201 -21.31 -5.02 -0.74
CA SER A 201 -21.56 -4.16 0.41
C SER A 201 -21.02 -2.75 0.20
N VAL A 202 -19.81 -2.59 -0.33
CA VAL A 202 -19.21 -1.28 -0.59
C VAL A 202 -19.85 -0.59 -1.80
N SER A 203 -20.15 -1.33 -2.86
CA SER A 203 -20.79 -0.83 -4.08
C SER A 203 -22.19 -0.28 -3.83
N ALA A 204 -22.92 -0.87 -2.87
CA ALA A 204 -24.23 -0.39 -2.44
C ALA A 204 -24.18 0.90 -1.59
N LYS A 205 -23.00 1.31 -1.08
CA LYS A 205 -22.89 2.53 -0.25
C LYS A 205 -22.99 3.79 -1.11
N ARG A 206 -23.58 4.83 -0.53
CA ARG A 206 -23.61 6.18 -1.11
C ARG A 206 -22.18 6.70 -1.29
N LEU A 207 -21.89 7.28 -2.45
CA LEU A 207 -20.58 7.87 -2.72
C LEU A 207 -20.32 9.12 -1.86
N ALA A 208 -19.04 9.36 -1.56
CA ALA A 208 -18.60 10.65 -1.05
C ALA A 208 -18.80 11.78 -2.08
N LYS A 209 -18.62 13.03 -1.64
CA LYS A 209 -18.57 14.17 -2.55
C LYS A 209 -17.39 13.98 -3.52
N PRO A 210 -17.54 14.29 -4.83
CA PRO A 210 -16.43 14.23 -5.77
C PRO A 210 -15.22 15.02 -5.25
N GLY A 211 -14.02 14.45 -5.40
CA GLY A 211 -12.79 15.09 -4.94
C GLY A 211 -12.53 14.96 -3.43
N SER A 212 -13.27 14.12 -2.70
CA SER A 212 -13.00 13.90 -1.26
C SER A 212 -11.61 13.29 -0.97
N PHE A 213 -10.95 12.73 -2.00
CA PHE A 213 -9.55 12.29 -1.92
C PHE A 213 -8.56 13.48 -1.88
N ALA A 214 -8.94 14.66 -2.37
CA ALA A 214 -8.04 15.79 -2.55
C ALA A 214 -7.53 16.28 -1.20
N ILE A 215 -6.21 16.45 -1.06
CA ILE A 215 -5.61 16.73 0.25
C ILE A 215 -5.50 18.21 0.63
N GLY A 216 -5.72 19.09 -0.34
CA GLY A 216 -5.54 20.54 -0.19
C GLY A 216 -4.08 20.97 -0.29
N ALA A 217 -3.86 22.22 -0.71
CA ALA A 217 -2.53 22.75 -1.02
C ALA A 217 -1.58 22.72 0.19
N ALA A 218 -2.04 23.14 1.38
CA ALA A 218 -1.20 23.16 2.58
C ALA A 218 -0.70 21.76 2.98
N THR A 219 -1.58 20.75 2.94
CA THR A 219 -1.20 19.37 3.24
C THR A 219 -0.26 18.82 2.16
N LEU A 220 -0.53 19.10 0.88
CA LEU A 220 0.34 18.66 -0.21
C LEU A 220 1.73 19.28 -0.12
N GLN A 221 1.83 20.59 0.13
CA GLN A 221 3.09 21.30 0.32
C GLN A 221 3.91 20.69 1.45
N ARG A 222 3.25 20.35 2.57
CA ARG A 222 3.91 19.67 3.69
C ARG A 222 4.41 18.28 3.29
N ARG A 223 3.60 17.47 2.60
CA ARG A 223 4.01 16.11 2.17
C ARG A 223 5.20 16.15 1.22
N ILE A 224 5.26 17.11 0.29
CA ILE A 224 6.44 17.27 -0.59
C ILE A 224 7.71 17.53 0.21
N ARG A 225 7.64 18.42 1.21
CA ARG A 225 8.77 18.69 2.09
C ARG A 225 9.15 17.47 2.94
N ASP A 226 8.17 16.90 3.63
CA ASP A 226 8.42 15.91 4.68
C ASP A 226 8.66 14.49 4.12
N GLU A 227 8.05 14.12 2.99
CA GLU A 227 8.16 12.77 2.41
C GLU A 227 9.16 12.71 1.25
N LEU A 228 9.30 13.78 0.46
CA LEU A 228 10.25 13.81 -0.66
C LEU A 228 11.55 14.55 -0.33
N GLY A 229 11.62 15.25 0.80
CA GLY A 229 12.79 16.06 1.16
C GLY A 229 13.02 17.26 0.24
N LEU A 230 11.97 17.69 -0.48
CA LEU A 230 12.06 18.73 -1.49
C LEU A 230 11.59 20.06 -0.91
N ASP A 231 12.46 21.08 -0.92
CA ASP A 231 12.14 22.43 -0.45
C ASP A 231 11.50 23.31 -1.56
N TYR A 232 10.91 22.66 -2.56
CA TYR A 232 10.19 23.34 -3.62
C TYR A 232 8.78 23.70 -3.17
N THR A 233 8.32 24.89 -3.54
CA THR A 233 6.91 25.25 -3.48
C THR A 233 6.10 24.42 -4.50
N LEU A 234 4.81 24.25 -4.27
CA LEU A 234 3.92 23.57 -5.23
C LEU A 234 4.02 24.18 -6.64
N GLY A 235 4.08 25.51 -6.74
CA GLY A 235 4.23 26.20 -8.03
C GLY A 235 5.56 25.92 -8.72
N GLN A 236 6.65 25.80 -7.97
CA GLN A 236 7.94 25.41 -8.55
C GLN A 236 7.94 23.95 -9.01
N VAL A 237 7.33 23.04 -8.24
CA VAL A 237 7.17 21.64 -8.65
C VAL A 237 6.37 21.56 -9.96
N GLU A 238 5.26 22.29 -10.05
CA GLU A 238 4.43 22.34 -11.25
C GLU A 238 5.20 22.93 -12.45
N ALA A 239 5.92 24.04 -12.27
CA ALA A 239 6.72 24.64 -13.33
C ALA A 239 7.80 23.69 -13.86
N VAL A 240 8.53 23.00 -12.97
CA VAL A 240 9.53 21.99 -13.36
C VAL A 240 8.86 20.84 -14.10
N ALA A 241 7.73 20.33 -13.61
CA ALA A 241 7.01 19.24 -14.25
C ALA A 241 6.55 19.60 -15.66
N LEU A 242 5.95 20.79 -15.85
CA LEU A 242 5.50 21.26 -17.17
C LEU A 242 6.67 21.44 -18.14
N SER A 243 7.77 22.05 -17.69
CA SER A 243 8.99 22.20 -18.49
C SER A 243 9.56 20.84 -18.93
N GLU A 244 9.56 19.85 -18.04
CA GLU A 244 10.05 18.52 -18.35
C GLU A 244 9.11 17.75 -19.30
N ILE A 245 7.78 17.91 -19.15
CA ILE A 245 6.79 17.37 -20.11
C ILE A 245 7.06 17.92 -21.51
N ASP A 246 7.28 19.22 -21.64
CA ASP A 246 7.56 19.86 -22.92
C ASP A 246 8.89 19.39 -23.52
N ARG A 247 9.94 19.32 -22.70
CA ARG A 247 11.28 18.87 -23.11
C ARG A 247 11.25 17.42 -23.58
N VAL A 248 10.71 16.51 -22.76
CA VAL A 248 10.63 15.07 -23.08
C VAL A 248 9.68 14.84 -24.24
N GLY A 249 8.53 15.51 -24.29
CA GLY A 249 7.59 15.43 -25.41
C GLY A 249 8.22 15.90 -26.73
N GLY A 250 9.03 16.96 -26.70
CA GLY A 250 9.80 17.43 -27.84
C GLY A 250 10.84 16.42 -28.32
N LEU A 251 11.59 15.81 -27.40
CA LEU A 251 12.56 14.76 -27.71
C LEU A 251 11.88 13.52 -28.31
N LEU A 252 10.74 13.11 -27.74
CA LEU A 252 9.95 11.98 -28.22
C LEU A 252 9.45 12.22 -29.65
N ARG A 253 8.89 13.40 -29.94
CA ARG A 253 8.48 13.77 -31.30
C ARG A 253 9.64 13.73 -32.30
N LYS A 254 10.81 14.26 -31.93
CA LYS A 254 12.03 14.21 -32.76
C LYS A 254 12.50 12.78 -33.02
N ALA A 255 12.44 11.91 -32.02
CA ALA A 255 12.78 10.50 -32.16
C ALA A 255 11.79 9.77 -33.08
N CYS A 256 10.48 9.96 -32.87
CA CYS A 256 9.42 9.35 -33.66
C CYS A 256 9.42 9.80 -35.12
N ALA A 257 9.82 11.04 -35.42
CA ALA A 257 9.94 11.55 -36.79
C ALA A 257 10.88 10.71 -37.67
N LYS A 258 11.83 9.97 -37.08
CA LYS A 258 12.73 9.05 -37.81
C LYS A 258 12.02 7.80 -38.36
N PHE A 259 10.83 7.47 -37.84
CA PHE A 259 10.08 6.25 -38.18
C PHE A 259 8.91 6.49 -39.15
N GLY A 260 8.79 7.72 -39.68
CA GLY A 260 7.81 8.12 -40.69
C GLY A 260 6.92 9.29 -40.24
N ARG A 261 6.43 10.08 -41.21
CA ARG A 261 5.46 11.15 -40.95
C ARG A 261 4.12 10.56 -40.49
N ASN A 262 3.46 11.24 -39.54
CA ASN A 262 2.11 10.94 -39.02
C ASN A 262 1.90 9.59 -38.31
N LYS A 263 2.96 8.88 -37.90
CA LYS A 263 2.80 7.74 -36.99
C LYS A 263 2.72 8.23 -35.55
N SER A 264 1.74 7.72 -34.79
CA SER A 264 1.67 8.01 -33.36
C SER A 264 2.79 7.30 -32.61
N VAL A 265 3.10 7.79 -31.41
CA VAL A 265 4.07 7.17 -30.52
C VAL A 265 3.67 5.72 -30.24
N GLU A 266 2.38 5.47 -29.96
CA GLU A 266 1.85 4.13 -29.67
C GLU A 266 2.14 3.18 -30.83
N THR A 267 1.82 3.58 -32.07
CA THR A 267 2.07 2.73 -33.24
C THR A 267 3.55 2.41 -33.43
N ILE A 268 4.45 3.38 -33.20
CA ILE A 268 5.90 3.17 -33.32
C ILE A 268 6.38 2.20 -32.24
N VAL A 269 5.96 2.40 -30.99
CA VAL A 269 6.35 1.56 -29.85
C VAL A 269 5.80 0.14 -30.00
N ASP A 270 4.56 -0.03 -30.42
CA ASP A 270 3.96 -1.35 -30.63
C ASP A 270 4.61 -2.09 -31.81
N SER A 271 4.95 -1.37 -32.89
CA SER A 271 5.73 -1.94 -33.99
C SER A 271 7.12 -2.40 -33.52
N ALA A 272 7.80 -1.58 -32.71
CA ALA A 272 9.09 -1.95 -32.14
C ALA A 272 8.96 -3.18 -31.24
N ARG A 273 7.97 -3.22 -30.35
CA ARG A 273 7.71 -4.33 -29.42
C ARG A 273 7.40 -5.64 -30.16
N THR A 274 6.60 -5.59 -31.21
CA THR A 274 6.28 -6.78 -32.03
C THR A 274 7.46 -7.27 -32.87
N SER A 275 8.34 -6.35 -33.30
CA SER A 275 9.57 -6.71 -34.02
C SER A 275 10.73 -7.13 -33.12
N TRP A 276 10.61 -6.94 -31.80
CA TRP A 276 11.66 -7.26 -30.85
C TRP A 276 11.76 -8.77 -30.65
N LYS A 277 12.88 -9.34 -31.11
CA LYS A 277 13.27 -10.74 -30.91
C LYS A 277 14.51 -10.77 -30.02
N PRO A 278 14.35 -10.78 -28.68
CA PRO A 278 15.51 -10.93 -27.80
C PRO A 278 16.16 -12.30 -28.04
N GLU A 279 17.49 -12.34 -28.07
CA GLU A 279 18.25 -13.60 -28.07
C GLU A 279 18.37 -14.13 -26.64
N GLY A 280 18.01 -15.40 -26.42
CA GLY A 280 18.06 -16.09 -25.12
C GLY A 280 16.70 -16.46 -24.54
N GLU A 281 16.68 -17.37 -23.55
CA GLU A 281 15.49 -17.65 -22.74
C GLU A 281 15.31 -16.50 -21.72
N LEU A 282 14.21 -15.75 -21.87
CA LEU A 282 13.72 -14.82 -20.85
C LEU A 282 12.92 -15.58 -19.79
#